data_AF-A0A377V444-F1
#
_entry.id   AF-A0A377V444-F1
#
_cell.length_a   1.000
_cell.length_b   1.000
_cell.length_c   1.000
_cell.angle_alpha   90.00
_cell.angle_beta   90.00
_cell.angle_gamma   90.00
#
_symmetry.space_group_name_H-M   'P 1'
#
loop_
_entity.id
_entity.type
_entity.pdbx_description
1 polymer ?
#
loop_
_entity_poly.entity_id
_entity_poly.type
_entity_poly.pdbx_seq_one_letter_code
_entity_poly.pdbx_strand_id
1 'polypeptide(L)' 'MNSSGKVLILGASGGIGGEVARRLVADNWQVRALKRGAQMRDPKMAYSG' A
#
# COMPACT_ATOMS: atom_id res chain seq x y z
N MET A 1 18.56 9.08 13.22
CA MET A 1 17.44 9.55 12.37
C MET A 1 17.29 8.58 11.22
N ASN A 2 16.42 7.59 11.35
CA ASN A 2 16.00 6.73 10.25
C ASN A 2 14.86 7.43 9.52
N SER A 3 15.20 8.29 8.57
CA SER A 3 14.26 8.86 7.61
C SER A 3 13.76 7.74 6.71
N SER A 4 12.81 6.93 7.20
CA SER A 4 12.11 5.96 6.39
C SER A 4 11.41 6.70 5.25
N GLY A 5 11.89 6.47 4.04
CA GLY A 5 11.37 7.19 2.88
C GLY A 5 9.94 6.78 2.55
N LYS A 6 9.24 7.66 1.84
CA LYS A 6 7.92 7.39 1.27
C LYS A 6 8.08 7.01 -0.18
N VAL A 7 7.39 5.95 -0.61
CA VAL A 7 7.44 5.44 -1.98
C VAL A 7 6.03 5.18 -2.52
N LEU A 8 5.81 5.52 -3.79
CA LEU A 8 4.58 5.22 -4.51
C LEU A 8 4.85 4.11 -5.53
N ILE A 9 4.09 3.02 -5.46
CA ILE A 9 4.20 1.90 -6.40
C ILE A 9 2.94 1.85 -7.27
N LEU A 10 3.14 1.98 -8.57
CA LEU A 10 2.13 1.69 -9.58
C LEU A 10 2.11 0.19 -9.85
N GLY A 11 0.92 -0.43 -9.86
CA GLY A 11 0.84 -1.86 -10.14
C GLY A 11 1.31 -2.75 -8.99
N ALA A 12 1.24 -2.27 -7.75
CA ALA A 12 1.53 -3.08 -6.54
C ALA A 12 0.61 -4.31 -6.35
N SER A 13 -0.38 -4.49 -7.23
CA SER A 13 -1.24 -5.68 -7.28
C SER A 13 -0.79 -6.74 -8.29
N GLY A 14 0.22 -6.45 -9.12
CA GLY A 14 0.87 -7.44 -9.99
C GLY A 14 1.97 -8.21 -9.27
N GLY A 15 2.54 -9.23 -9.91
CA GLY A 15 3.56 -10.09 -9.29
C GLY A 15 4.78 -9.34 -8.78
N ILE A 16 5.47 -8.59 -9.66
CA ILE A 16 6.69 -7.84 -9.31
C ILE A 16 6.36 -6.67 -8.36
N GLY A 17 5.37 -5.85 -8.71
CA GLY A 17 5.01 -4.69 -7.90
C GLY A 17 4.57 -5.05 -6.48
N GLY A 18 3.89 -6.20 -6.32
CA GLY A 18 3.48 -6.71 -5.02
C GLY A 18 4.66 -7.21 -4.19
N GLU A 19 5.61 -7.92 -4.79
CA GLU A 19 6.81 -8.36 -4.10
C GLU A 19 7.72 -7.19 -3.68
N VAL A 20 7.89 -6.20 -4.56
CA VAL A 20 8.61 -4.96 -4.24
C VAL A 20 7.94 -4.21 -3.09
N ALA A 21 6.61 -4.11 -3.09
CA ALA A 21 5.87 -3.48 -2.00
C ALA A 21 6.10 -4.19 -0.66
N ARG A 22 6.08 -5.53 -0.63
CA ARG A 22 6.31 -6.32 0.59
C ARG A 22 7.70 -6.08 1.17
N ARG A 23 8.74 -6.09 0.34
CA ARG A 23 10.12 -5.85 0.79
C ARG A 23 10.29 -4.46 1.36
N LEU A 24 9.77 -3.43 0.68
CA LEU A 24 9.83 -2.07 1.19
C LEU A 24 9.11 -1.90 2.53
N VAL A 25 7.95 -2.55 2.70
CA VAL A 25 7.27 -2.57 4.02
C VAL A 25 8.14 -3.26 5.08
N ALA A 26 8.74 -4.41 4.77
CA ALA A 26 9.64 -5.13 5.68
C ALA A 26 10.88 -4.30 6.05
N ASP A 27 11.37 -3.49 5.12
CA ASP A 27 12.48 -2.56 5.31
C ASP A 27 12.07 -1.26 6.03
N ASN A 28 10.87 -1.21 6.62
CA ASN A 28 10.30 -0.05 7.33
C ASN A 28 10.06 1.18 6.46
N TRP A 29 9.87 1.03 5.14
CA TRP A 29 9.45 2.13 4.27
C TRP A 29 7.94 2.36 4.32
N GLN A 30 7.55 3.61 4.10
CA GLN A 30 6.15 3.99 3.94
C GLN A 30 5.72 3.78 2.49
N VAL A 31 5.06 2.65 2.22
CA VAL A 31 4.60 2.28 0.88
C VAL A 31 3.17 2.74 0.62
N ARG A 32 2.96 3.46 -0.48
CA ARG A 32 1.64 3.78 -1.03
C ARG A 32 1.48 3.05 -2.35
N ALA A 33 0.37 2.34 -2.53
CA ALA A 33 0.04 1.66 -3.77
C ALA A 33 -1.07 2.43 -4.51
N LEU A 34 -0.89 2.66 -5.81
CA LEU A 34 -1.95 3.20 -6.65
C LEU A 34 -2.57 2.08 -7.49
N LYS A 35 -3.89 1.93 -7.36
CA LYS A 35 -4.71 0.99 -8.14
C LYS A 35 -5.91 1.73 -8.71
N ARG A 36 -6.18 1.54 -10.01
CA ARG A 36 -7.40 2.07 -10.64
C ARG A 36 -8.62 1.37 -10.08
N GLY A 37 -9.67 2.13 -9.75
CA GLY A 37 -10.92 1.60 -9.20
C GLY A 37 -10.77 0.94 -7.83
N ALA A 38 -9.73 1.29 -7.06
CA ALA A 38 -9.68 0.90 -5.66
C ALA A 38 -10.88 1.53 -4.94
N GLN A 39 -11.88 0.72 -4.60
CA GLN A 39 -12.95 1.15 -3.71
C GLN A 39 -12.29 1.44 -2.36
N MET A 40 -12.31 2.72 -1.94
CA MET A 40 -12.03 3.06 -0.55
C MET A 40 -13.14 2.41 0.27
N ARG A 41 -12.78 1.34 0.97
CA ARG A 41 -13.68 0.72 1.94
C ARG A 41 -13.71 1.68 3.13
N ASP A 42 -14.78 2.44 3.28
CA ASP A 42 -14.95 3.32 4.45
C ASP A 42 -15.07 2.44 5.70
N PRO A 43 -14.11 2.51 6.64
CA PRO A 43 -14.17 1.73 7.87
C PRO A 43 -15.44 2.02 8.68
N LYS A 44 -16.08 3.20 8.53
CA LYS A 44 -17.33 3.53 9.22
C LYS A 44 -18.53 2.73 8.70
N MET A 45 -18.52 2.23 7.47
CA MET A 45 -19.62 1.43 6.91
C MET A 45 -19.57 -0.05 7.31
N ALA A 46 -18.54 -0.50 8.04
CA ALA A 46 -18.42 -1.90 8.47
C ALA A 46 -19.16 -2.21 9.79
N TYR A 47 -19.70 -1.21 10.49
CA TYR A 47 -20.27 -1.33 11.84
C TYR A 47 -21.76 -0.95 11.92
N SER A 48 -22.56 -1.23 10.89
CA SER A 48 -24.00 -0.93 10.87
C SER A 48 -24.88 -2.17 10.71
N GLY A 49 -24.47 -3.31 11.28
CA GLY A 49 -25.23 -4.57 11.32
C GLY A 49 -25.89 -4.80 12.66
#